data_AF-A0A6P9EC77-F1
#
_entry.id   AF-A0A6P9EC77-F1
#
_cell.length_a   1.000
_cell.length_b   1.000
_cell.length_c   1.000
_cell.angle_alpha   90.00
_cell.angle_beta   90.00
_cell.angle_gamma   90.00
#
_symmetry.space_group_name_H-M   'P 1'
#
loop_
_entity.id
_entity.type
_entity.pdbx_description
1 polymer ?
#
loop_
_entity_poly.entity_id
_entity_poly.type
_entity_poly.pdbx_seq_one_letter_code
_entity_poly.pdbx_strand_id
1 'polypeptide(L)'
;MAQRKDNIVLFPFMMQGHIIPFLALALHIEQRTNHSITFVNTPLNIKKLRYSLPPESSINLVEIHFSSSDHGLPPKTENTDALPYHLVIRLLEASVSLELAFKKLIQNLIEEQQGRPPLCIIVDIFFGWAANVARELNVFQAIFSGASGCGLAFI
;
A
#
# COMPACT_ATOMS: atom_id res chain seq x y z
N MET A 1 -3.32 29.09 12.57
CA MET A 1 -4.01 27.82 12.28
C MET A 1 -3.04 26.96 11.51
N ALA A 2 -2.72 25.74 11.97
CA ALA A 2 -1.79 24.87 11.26
C ALA A 2 -2.34 24.57 9.84
N GLN A 3 -1.54 24.83 8.81
CA GLN A 3 -1.93 24.54 7.44
C GLN A 3 -2.02 23.02 7.28
N ARG A 4 -3.19 22.55 6.85
CA ARG A 4 -3.49 21.13 6.73
C ARG A 4 -2.75 20.55 5.52
N LYS A 5 -1.98 19.47 5.73
CA LYS A 5 -1.16 18.82 4.70
C LYS A 5 -2.04 17.90 3.82
N ASP A 6 -1.83 17.94 2.51
CA ASP A 6 -2.40 16.98 1.58
C ASP A 6 -1.78 15.58 1.81
N ASN A 7 -2.60 14.54 1.80
CA ASN A 7 -2.17 13.17 2.10
C ASN A 7 -1.96 12.35 0.83
N ILE A 8 -0.86 11.61 0.77
CA ILE A 8 -0.57 10.63 -0.28
C ILE A 8 -0.56 9.25 0.36
N VAL A 9 -1.37 8.34 -0.16
CA VAL A 9 -1.44 6.95 0.31
C VAL A 9 -0.59 6.07 -0.61
N LEU A 10 0.30 5.27 -0.04
CA LEU A 10 1.11 4.28 -0.76
C LEU A 10 0.69 2.89 -0.33
N PHE A 11 0.40 2.01 -1.29
CA PHE A 11 0.01 0.63 -1.02
C PHE A 11 0.77 -0.37 -1.91
N PRO A 12 1.99 -0.78 -1.50
CA PRO A 12 2.77 -1.80 -2.19
C PRO A 12 2.20 -3.20 -2.02
N PHE A 13 2.48 -4.08 -2.99
CA PHE A 13 2.21 -5.50 -2.87
C PHE A 13 3.08 -6.14 -1.78
N MET A 14 2.63 -7.27 -1.24
CA MET A 14 3.24 -8.02 -0.13
C MET A 14 4.49 -8.81 -0.56
N MET A 15 5.43 -8.13 -1.20
CA MET A 15 6.70 -8.66 -1.69
C MET A 15 7.79 -7.65 -1.43
N GLN A 16 8.94 -8.08 -0.90
CA GLN A 16 10.04 -7.17 -0.55
C GLN A 16 10.55 -6.34 -1.73
N GLY A 17 10.60 -6.94 -2.93
CA GLY A 17 10.97 -6.24 -4.17
C GLY A 17 10.03 -5.08 -4.53
N HIS A 18 8.82 -5.03 -3.97
CA HIS A 18 7.86 -3.94 -4.15
C HIS A 18 7.86 -2.99 -2.95
N ILE A 19 7.87 -3.53 -1.73
CA ILE A 19 7.88 -2.74 -0.48
C ILE A 19 9.08 -1.79 -0.42
N ILE A 20 10.28 -2.26 -0.77
CA ILE A 20 11.51 -1.46 -0.68
C ILE A 20 11.48 -0.23 -1.62
N PRO A 21 11.18 -0.37 -2.93
CA PRO A 21 11.00 0.79 -3.82
C PRO A 21 9.91 1.76 -3.37
N PHE A 22 8.77 1.24 -2.88
CA PHE A 22 7.70 2.09 -2.36
C PHE A 22 8.14 2.87 -1.13
N LEU A 23 8.94 2.26 -0.24
CA LEU A 23 9.48 2.94 0.94
C LEU A 23 10.46 4.04 0.54
N ALA A 24 11.33 3.77 -0.43
CA ALA A 24 12.24 4.78 -0.98
C ALA A 24 11.46 5.95 -1.63
N LEU A 25 10.38 5.66 -2.36
CA LEU A 25 9.49 6.67 -2.91
C LEU A 25 8.81 7.50 -1.81
N ALA A 26 8.28 6.85 -0.77
CA ALA A 26 7.63 7.52 0.36
C ALA A 26 8.59 8.50 1.06
N LEU A 27 9.80 8.07 1.38
CA LEU A 27 10.85 8.91 1.99
C LEU A 27 11.26 10.05 1.06
N HIS A 28 11.35 9.80 -0.25
CA HIS A 28 11.69 10.84 -1.21
C HIS A 28 10.61 11.93 -1.29
N ILE A 29 9.32 11.55 -1.32
CA ILE A 29 8.20 12.50 -1.33
C ILE A 29 8.17 13.30 -0.03
N GLU A 30 8.35 12.65 1.12
CA GLU A 30 8.41 13.31 2.42
C GLU A 30 9.51 14.38 2.48
N GLN A 31 10.71 14.08 1.97
CA GLN A 31 11.83 15.02 1.97
C GLN A 31 11.64 16.21 1.02
N ARG A 32 10.85 16.04 -0.05
CA ARG A 32 10.72 17.03 -1.14
C ARG A 32 9.46 17.86 -1.05
N THR A 33 8.48 17.45 -0.27
CA THR A 33 7.15 18.07 -0.24
C THR A 33 6.67 18.25 1.20
N ASN A 34 5.63 19.06 1.39
CA ASN A 34 4.96 19.19 2.68
C ASN A 34 3.73 18.28 2.78
N HIS A 35 3.67 17.19 2.01
CA HIS A 35 2.58 16.23 2.04
C HIS A 35 2.72 15.27 3.22
N SER A 36 1.60 14.83 3.78
CA SER A 36 1.60 13.69 4.71
C SER A 36 1.62 12.39 3.90
N ILE A 37 2.31 11.38 4.41
CA ILE A 37 2.44 10.09 3.75
C ILE A 37 1.79 9.01 4.61
N THR A 38 0.86 8.27 4.03
CA THR A 38 0.27 7.08 4.63
C THR A 38 0.78 5.86 3.89
N PHE A 39 1.54 5.00 4.55
CA PHE A 39 2.06 3.77 3.98
C PHE A 39 1.27 2.57 4.50
N VAL A 40 0.54 1.91 3.60
CA VAL A 40 -0.36 0.81 3.93
C VAL A 40 0.34 -0.53 3.66
N ASN A 41 0.28 -1.45 4.61
CA ASN A 41 0.65 -2.85 4.39
C ASN A 41 0.03 -3.76 5.45
N THR A 42 0.23 -5.07 5.34
CA THR A 42 -0.30 -6.04 6.29
C THR A 42 0.45 -5.98 7.64
N PRO A 43 -0.12 -6.47 8.76
CA PRO A 43 0.45 -6.29 10.10
C PRO A 43 1.88 -6.82 10.26
N LEU A 44 2.21 -7.99 9.70
CA LEU A 44 3.56 -8.55 9.79
C LEU A 44 4.58 -7.73 8.99
N ASN A 45 4.17 -7.18 7.84
CA ASN A 45 5.04 -6.31 7.04
C ASN A 45 5.23 -4.94 7.71
N ILE A 46 4.17 -4.35 8.27
CA ILE A 46 4.26 -3.09 9.03
C ILE A 46 5.18 -3.23 10.24
N LYS A 47 5.11 -4.36 10.95
CA LYS A 47 6.05 -4.64 12.05
C LYS A 47 7.51 -4.63 11.60
N LYS A 48 7.84 -5.19 10.44
CA LYS A 48 9.20 -5.14 9.86
C LYS A 48 9.56 -3.70 9.42
N LEU A 49 8.63 -3.00 8.79
CA LEU A 49 8.82 -1.63 8.27
C LEU A 49 9.12 -0.60 9.35
N ARG A 50 8.51 -0.73 10.54
CA ARG A 50 8.79 0.17 11.69
C ARG A 50 10.27 0.27 12.02
N TYR A 51 11.04 -0.82 11.84
CA TYR A 51 12.50 -0.83 12.08
C TYR A 51 13.32 -0.31 10.91
N SER A 52 12.72 -0.16 9.72
CA SER A 52 13.38 0.31 8.50
C SER A 52 13.21 1.81 8.29
N LEU A 53 12.29 2.46 9.01
CA LEU A 53 12.09 3.90 8.93
C LEU A 53 13.19 4.68 9.67
N PRO A 54 13.68 5.78 9.10
CA PRO A 54 14.51 6.73 9.84
C PRO A 54 13.74 7.26 11.07
N PRO A 55 14.40 7.54 12.20
CA PRO A 55 13.74 8.07 13.40
C PRO A 55 12.94 9.35 13.15
N GLU A 56 13.39 10.17 12.20
CA GLU A 56 12.80 11.49 11.92
C GLU A 56 11.70 11.44 10.86
N SER A 57 11.41 10.25 10.33
CA SER A 57 10.32 10.06 9.38
C SER A 57 8.97 10.26 10.05
N SER A 58 8.14 11.07 9.42
CA SER A 58 6.74 11.31 9.77
C SER A 58 5.75 10.43 8.98
N ILE A 59 6.25 9.51 8.15
CA ILE A 59 5.44 8.52 7.43
C ILE A 59 4.55 7.75 8.41
N ASN A 60 3.23 7.84 8.20
CA ASN A 60 2.23 7.12 8.96
C ASN A 60 2.09 5.68 8.42
N LEU A 61 2.49 4.70 9.22
CA LEU A 61 2.34 3.28 8.88
C LEU A 61 0.95 2.78 9.29
N VAL A 62 0.15 2.33 8.32
CA VAL A 62 -1.22 1.84 8.54
C VAL A 62 -1.31 0.36 8.21
N GLU A 63 -1.89 -0.41 9.12
CA GLU A 63 -2.11 -1.84 8.97
C GLU A 63 -3.43 -2.11 8.25
N ILE A 64 -3.38 -2.91 7.17
CA ILE A 64 -4.58 -3.47 6.53
C ILE A 64 -4.71 -4.93 6.92
N HIS A 65 -5.87 -5.32 7.46
CA HIS A 65 -6.07 -6.68 7.95
C HIS A 65 -6.02 -7.69 6.79
N PHE A 66 -5.17 -8.71 6.94
CA PHE A 66 -5.04 -9.83 6.02
C PHE A 66 -4.85 -11.11 6.82
N SER A 67 -5.64 -12.15 6.52
CA SER A 67 -5.52 -13.48 7.16
C SER A 67 -5.13 -14.52 6.12
N SER A 68 -3.84 -14.88 6.10
CA SER A 68 -3.31 -15.96 5.25
C SER A 68 -4.11 -17.28 5.34
N SER A 69 -4.53 -17.65 6.55
CA SER A 69 -5.26 -18.90 6.81
C SER A 69 -6.62 -18.96 6.10
N ASP A 70 -7.28 -17.81 5.91
CA ASP A 70 -8.60 -17.72 5.28
C ASP A 70 -8.54 -18.03 3.77
N HIS A 71 -7.32 -18.04 3.22
CA HIS A 71 -7.05 -18.25 1.80
C HIS A 71 -6.31 -19.57 1.51
N GLY A 72 -6.17 -20.45 2.51
CA GLY A 72 -5.45 -21.72 2.37
C GLY A 72 -3.93 -21.54 2.26
N LEU A 73 -3.40 -20.43 2.77
CA LEU A 73 -1.96 -20.22 2.94
C LEU A 73 -1.53 -20.63 4.36
N PRO A 74 -0.25 -20.98 4.58
CA PRO A 74 0.26 -21.27 5.91
C PRO A 74 0.03 -20.09 6.86
N PRO A 75 -0.20 -20.33 8.16
CA PRO A 75 -0.47 -19.25 9.10
C PRO A 75 0.73 -18.29 9.20
N LYS A 76 0.43 -17.00 9.38
CA LYS A 76 1.44 -15.92 9.50
C LYS A 76 2.30 -15.74 8.24
N THR A 77 1.76 -16.04 7.06
CA THR A 77 2.43 -15.81 5.77
C THR A 77 1.78 -14.65 5.01
N GLU A 78 2.26 -13.45 5.29
CA GLU A 78 1.75 -12.22 4.65
C GLU A 78 2.75 -11.61 3.68
N ASN A 79 3.78 -12.36 3.27
CA ASN A 79 4.79 -11.91 2.34
C ASN A 79 5.31 -13.10 1.54
N THR A 80 5.70 -12.85 0.29
CA THR A 80 6.22 -13.89 -0.60
C THR A 80 7.49 -14.55 -0.09
N ASP A 81 8.31 -13.85 0.71
CA ASP A 81 9.53 -14.41 1.33
C ASP A 81 9.23 -15.53 2.34
N ALA A 82 8.03 -15.54 2.91
CA ALA A 82 7.56 -16.53 3.88
C ALA A 82 6.78 -17.69 3.23
N LEU A 83 6.68 -17.72 1.90
CA LEU A 83 5.89 -18.70 1.16
C LEU A 83 6.76 -19.60 0.28
N PRO A 84 6.43 -20.91 0.18
CA PRO A 84 6.87 -21.73 -0.93
C PRO A 84 6.44 -21.12 -2.28
N TYR A 85 7.32 -21.20 -3.28
CA TYR A 85 7.10 -20.57 -4.59
C TYR A 85 5.75 -20.92 -5.24
N HIS A 86 5.31 -22.18 -5.13
CA HIS A 86 4.03 -22.64 -5.68
C HIS A 86 2.79 -22.00 -5.03
N LEU A 87 2.93 -21.32 -3.88
CA LEU A 87 1.85 -20.60 -3.20
C LEU A 87 1.84 -19.09 -3.50
N VAL A 88 2.80 -18.57 -4.25
CA VAL A 88 2.84 -17.13 -4.60
C VAL A 88 1.61 -16.72 -5.40
N ILE A 89 1.16 -17.56 -6.34
CA ILE A 89 -0.08 -17.33 -7.11
C ILE A 89 -1.29 -17.26 -6.18
N ARG A 90 -1.37 -18.15 -5.19
CA ARG A 90 -2.44 -18.15 -4.19
C ARG A 90 -2.43 -16.87 -3.34
N LEU A 91 -1.25 -16.31 -3.02
CA LEU A 91 -1.16 -15.01 -2.35
C LEU A 91 -1.66 -13.86 -3.25
N LEU A 92 -1.35 -13.90 -4.55
CA LEU A 92 -1.86 -12.92 -5.52
C LEU A 92 -3.40 -12.96 -5.58
N GLU A 93 -3.99 -14.15 -5.69
CA GLU A 93 -5.44 -14.34 -5.67
C GLU A 93 -6.06 -13.88 -4.35
N ALA A 94 -5.44 -14.24 -3.22
CA ALA A 94 -5.87 -13.82 -1.89
C ALA A 94 -5.85 -12.29 -1.72
N SER A 95 -4.93 -11.59 -2.39
CA SER A 95 -4.80 -10.14 -2.27
C SER A 95 -6.02 -9.36 -2.77
N VAL A 96 -6.89 -9.99 -3.58
CA VAL A 96 -8.18 -9.40 -4.00
C VAL A 96 -9.12 -9.21 -2.81
N SER A 97 -9.00 -10.01 -1.75
CA SER A 97 -9.82 -9.85 -0.53
C SER A 97 -9.56 -8.53 0.22
N LEU A 98 -8.44 -7.87 -0.08
CA LEU A 98 -8.06 -6.59 0.51
C LEU A 98 -8.89 -5.42 -0.02
N GLU A 99 -9.62 -5.58 -1.13
CA GLU A 99 -10.37 -4.49 -1.77
C GLU A 99 -11.34 -3.80 -0.82
N LEU A 100 -12.16 -4.58 -0.11
CA LEU A 100 -13.15 -4.03 0.82
C LEU A 100 -12.48 -3.35 2.01
N ALA A 101 -11.41 -3.93 2.54
CA ALA A 101 -10.66 -3.36 3.66
C ALA A 101 -9.97 -2.05 3.27
N PHE A 102 -9.39 -2.00 2.06
CA PHE A 102 -8.74 -0.82 1.52
C PHE A 102 -9.74 0.30 1.25
N LYS A 103 -10.90 -0.01 0.64
CA LYS A 103 -11.99 0.96 0.45
C LYS A 103 -12.41 1.60 1.77
N LYS A 104 -12.65 0.79 2.80
CA LYS A 104 -12.99 1.29 4.15
C LYS A 104 -11.88 2.16 4.74
N LEU A 105 -10.62 1.77 4.56
CA LEU A 105 -9.47 2.56 5.00
C LEU A 105 -9.48 3.95 4.36
N ILE A 106 -9.67 4.05 3.04
CA ILE A 106 -9.72 5.35 2.35
C ILE A 106 -10.94 6.17 2.79
N GLN A 107 -12.11 5.55 3.01
CA GLN A 107 -13.30 6.21 3.55
C GLN A 107 -13.04 6.79 4.94
N ASN A 108 -12.45 6.01 5.85
CA ASN A 108 -12.09 6.48 7.19
C ASN A 108 -11.09 7.65 7.11
N LEU A 109 -10.10 7.57 6.23
CA LEU A 109 -9.17 8.69 6.01
C LEU A 109 -9.93 9.94 5.54
N ILE A 110 -10.86 9.81 4.58
CA ILE A 110 -11.69 10.95 4.12
C ILE A 110 -12.48 11.56 5.28
N GLU A 111 -13.08 10.73 6.14
CA GLU A 111 -13.86 11.19 7.30
C GLU A 111 -12.99 11.91 8.34
N GLU A 112 -11.84 11.33 8.71
CA GLU A 112 -10.83 11.96 9.58
C GLU A 112 -10.33 13.30 8.99
N GLN A 113 -10.32 13.37 7.66
CA GLN A 113 -9.97 14.53 6.85
C GLN A 113 -11.18 15.42 6.53
N GLN A 114 -12.25 15.40 7.33
CA GLN A 114 -13.40 16.31 7.20
C GLN A 114 -13.99 16.33 5.78
N GLY A 115 -14.03 15.17 5.13
CA GLY A 115 -14.56 14.99 3.77
C GLY A 115 -13.57 15.27 2.64
N ARG A 116 -12.31 15.64 2.92
CA ARG A 116 -11.29 15.84 1.89
C ARG A 116 -10.59 14.51 1.56
N PRO A 117 -10.60 14.07 0.29
CA PRO A 117 -9.87 12.87 -0.10
C PRO A 117 -8.35 13.05 -0.04
N PRO A 118 -7.59 11.94 0.03
CA PRO A 118 -6.17 11.97 -0.26
C PRO A 118 -5.90 12.64 -1.61
N LEU A 119 -4.78 13.35 -1.72
CA LEU A 119 -4.32 13.95 -2.97
C LEU A 119 -4.15 12.88 -4.05
N CYS A 120 -3.57 11.75 -3.68
CA CYS A 120 -3.52 10.57 -4.53
C CYS A 120 -3.37 9.29 -3.72
N ILE A 121 -3.79 8.19 -4.35
CA ILE A 121 -3.42 6.84 -3.93
C ILE A 121 -2.45 6.26 -4.96
N ILE A 122 -1.28 5.82 -4.50
CA ILE A 122 -0.26 5.16 -5.31
C ILE A 122 -0.28 3.69 -4.93
N VAL A 123 -0.71 2.85 -5.86
CA VAL A 123 -0.92 1.42 -5.61
C VAL A 123 0.00 0.58 -6.48
N ASP A 124 0.26 -0.63 -6.03
CA ASP A 124 1.02 -1.62 -6.79
C ASP A 124 0.29 -2.06 -8.06
N ILE A 125 1.05 -2.45 -9.08
CA ILE A 125 0.51 -3.02 -10.34
C ILE A 125 -0.38 -4.25 -10.10
N PHE A 126 -0.14 -5.01 -9.03
CA PHE A 126 -0.92 -6.20 -8.70
C PHE A 126 -2.29 -5.89 -8.09
N PHE A 127 -2.57 -4.64 -7.74
CA PHE A 127 -3.86 -4.21 -7.18
C PHE A 127 -4.74 -3.56 -8.25
N GLY A 128 -4.98 -4.25 -9.37
CA GLY A 128 -5.84 -3.74 -10.45
C GLY A 128 -7.25 -3.34 -9.98
N TRP A 129 -7.76 -4.00 -8.94
CA TRP A 129 -9.04 -3.67 -8.30
C TRP A 129 -9.07 -2.28 -7.64
N ALA A 130 -7.92 -1.70 -7.28
CA ALA A 130 -7.86 -0.40 -6.61
C ALA A 130 -8.36 0.75 -7.50
N ALA A 131 -8.34 0.58 -8.83
CA ALA A 131 -8.94 1.53 -9.75
C ALA A 131 -10.46 1.68 -9.55
N ASN A 132 -11.16 0.59 -9.21
CA ASN A 132 -12.59 0.65 -8.90
C ASN A 132 -12.84 1.46 -7.63
N VAL A 133 -12.06 1.18 -6.57
CA VAL A 133 -12.12 1.92 -5.30
C VAL A 133 -11.85 3.41 -5.52
N ALA A 134 -10.82 3.74 -6.29
CA ALA A 134 -10.46 5.13 -6.63
C ALA A 134 -11.62 5.87 -7.30
N ARG A 135 -12.24 5.24 -8.31
CA ARG A 135 -13.37 5.79 -9.06
C ARG A 135 -14.59 5.99 -8.18
N GLU A 136 -14.92 5.01 -7.34
CA GLU A 136 -16.08 5.10 -6.44
C GLU A 136 -15.93 6.19 -5.38
N LEU A 137 -14.71 6.42 -4.90
CA LEU A 137 -14.41 7.44 -3.88
C LEU A 137 -14.00 8.78 -4.48
N ASN A 138 -13.99 8.91 -5.82
CA ASN A 138 -13.55 10.09 -6.55
C ASN A 138 -12.15 10.58 -6.13
N VAL A 139 -11.19 9.65 -6.05
CA VAL A 139 -9.79 9.91 -5.67
C VAL A 139 -8.88 9.64 -6.86
N PHE A 140 -7.87 10.50 -7.08
CA PHE A 140 -6.87 10.25 -8.11
C PHE A 140 -6.00 9.04 -7.73
N GLN A 141 -5.81 8.11 -8.67
CA GLN A 141 -5.00 6.91 -8.48
C GLN A 141 -3.85 6.88 -9.49
N ALA A 142 -2.67 6.55 -9.00
CA ALA A 142 -1.50 6.24 -9.78
C ALA A 142 -1.04 4.79 -9.51
N ILE A 143 -0.40 4.20 -10.50
CA ILE A 143 0.23 2.88 -10.38
C ILE A 143 1.74 3.09 -10.30
N PHE A 144 2.39 2.42 -9.36
CA PHE A 144 3.85 2.39 -9.28
C PHE A 144 4.36 0.95 -9.44
N SER A 145 5.39 0.81 -10.28
CA SER A 145 6.10 -0.44 -10.50
C SER A 145 7.59 -0.19 -10.41
N GLY A 146 8.30 -1.06 -9.70
CA GLY A 146 9.76 -1.09 -9.69
C GLY A 146 10.37 -1.72 -10.94
N ALA A 147 9.55 -2.30 -11.84
CA ALA A 147 10.03 -2.89 -13.08
C ALA A 147 10.46 -1.83 -14.10
N SER A 148 11.35 -2.20 -15.01
CA SER A 148 11.71 -1.33 -16.13
C SER A 148 10.53 -1.15 -17.10
N GLY A 149 10.54 -0.06 -17.87
CA GLY A 149 9.53 0.16 -18.91
C GLY A 149 9.45 -1.00 -19.91
N CYS A 150 10.59 -1.61 -20.27
CA CYS A 150 10.61 -2.81 -21.10
C CYS A 150 9.93 -4.00 -20.42
N GLY A 151 10.11 -4.17 -19.10
CA GLY A 151 9.46 -5.25 -18.35
C GLY A 151 7.94 -5.09 -18.28
N LEU A 152 7.43 -3.85 -18.25
CA LEU A 152 5.99 -3.57 -18.26
C LEU A 152 5.37 -3.70 -19.66
N ALA A 153 6.13 -3.49 -20.73
CA ALA A 153 5.61 -3.58 -22.10
C ALA A 153 5.14 -4.99 -22.51
N PHE A 154 5.51 -6.03 -21.73
CA PHE A 154 5.12 -7.42 -21.97
C PHE A 154 3.98 -7.92 -21.07
N ILE A 155 3.45 -7.06 -20.18
CA ILE A 155 2.29 -7.35 -19.32
C ILE A 155 1.05 -6.75 -19.97
#